data_AF-A0A944Z3B8-F1
#
_entry.id   AF-A0A944Z3B8-F1
#
_cell.length_a   1.000
_cell.length_b   1.000
_cell.length_c   1.000
_cell.angle_alpha   90.00
_cell.angle_beta   90.00
_cell.angle_gamma   90.00
#
_symmetry.space_group_name_H-M   'P 1'
#
loop_
_entity.id
_entity.type
_entity.pdbx_description
1 polymer ?
#
loop_
_entity_poly.entity_id
_entity_poly.type
_entity_poly.pdbx_seq_one_letter_code
_entity_poly.pdbx_strand_id
1 'polypeptide(L)'
;MADVVTSQTLVDTAGTKTVMKFTNMSDGSGETLVTKMDASALTFMTEDATKSIAKIWWSCNTTNGKSGVELLWAGSGTSSANSTIGFFTGVGYWDLYTAGNSIPNNATLTSLTSPAGDVLLSTKGFVAGDNYTLIIEVR
;
A
#
# COMPACT_ATOMS: atom_id res chain seq x y z
N MET A 1 -5.70 12.75 -18.18
CA MET A 1 -6.28 11.40 -18.14
C MET A 1 -6.30 11.02 -16.67
N ALA A 2 -6.48 9.77 -16.28
CA ALA A 2 -6.02 9.34 -14.96
C ALA A 2 -4.73 8.56 -15.18
N ASP A 3 -3.82 8.66 -14.22
CA ASP A 3 -2.63 7.84 -14.07
C ASP A 3 -2.89 6.36 -14.45
N VAL A 4 -2.08 5.82 -15.37
CA VAL A 4 -2.21 4.42 -15.79
C VAL A 4 -1.52 3.54 -14.75
N VAL A 5 -2.32 2.72 -14.07
CA VAL A 5 -1.85 1.75 -13.07
C VAL A 5 -2.05 0.34 -13.60
N THR A 6 -1.05 -0.51 -13.43
CA THR A 6 -1.16 -1.96 -13.63
C THR A 6 -0.91 -2.67 -12.31
N SER A 7 -1.75 -3.64 -11.98
CA SER A 7 -1.61 -4.52 -10.82
C SER A 7 -1.35 -5.97 -11.26
N GLN A 8 -0.60 -6.72 -10.44
CA GLN A 8 -0.34 -8.13 -10.65
C GLN A 8 -0.30 -8.86 -9.30
N THR A 9 -1.15 -9.85 -9.12
CA THR A 9 -1.06 -10.78 -7.98
C THR A 9 0.09 -11.75 -8.24
N LEU A 10 1.07 -11.79 -7.34
CA LEU A 10 2.20 -12.72 -7.40
C LEU A 10 1.93 -13.95 -6.53
N VAL A 11 1.35 -13.74 -5.34
CA VAL A 11 0.93 -14.79 -4.42
C VAL A 11 -0.34 -14.31 -3.73
N ASP A 12 -1.32 -15.18 -3.60
CA ASP A 12 -2.46 -14.96 -2.71
C ASP A 12 -2.88 -16.33 -2.19
N THR A 13 -2.49 -16.66 -0.96
CA THR A 13 -2.66 -18.01 -0.40
C THR A 13 -3.06 -17.92 1.06
N ALA A 14 -4.25 -18.44 1.36
CA ALA A 14 -4.80 -18.52 2.70
C ALA A 14 -3.78 -19.07 3.72
N GLY A 15 -3.78 -18.48 4.92
CA GLY A 15 -2.89 -18.87 6.01
C GLY A 15 -1.39 -18.62 5.78
N THR A 16 -0.98 -18.08 4.62
CA THR A 16 0.44 -17.84 4.31
C THR A 16 0.77 -16.37 4.09
N LYS A 17 0.31 -15.78 2.98
CA LYS A 17 0.59 -14.39 2.59
C LYS A 17 -0.19 -13.95 1.35
N THR A 18 -0.30 -12.64 1.18
CA THR A 18 -0.57 -12.01 -0.13
C THR A 18 0.65 -11.20 -0.57
N VAL A 19 1.02 -11.31 -1.85
CA VAL A 19 2.05 -10.51 -2.50
C VAL A 19 1.51 -9.96 -3.81
N MET A 20 1.54 -8.63 -3.98
CA MET A 20 1.14 -7.98 -5.22
C MET A 20 2.19 -6.98 -5.70
N LYS A 21 2.23 -6.80 -7.02
CA LYS A 21 3.04 -5.80 -7.71
C LYS A 21 2.14 -4.72 -8.30
N PHE A 22 2.57 -3.47 -8.19
CA PHE A 22 1.91 -2.31 -8.81
C PHE A 22 2.92 -1.51 -9.61
N THR A 23 2.54 -1.08 -10.81
CA THR A 23 3.32 -0.17 -11.64
C THR A 23 2.45 0.98 -12.10
N ASN A 24 3.00 2.18 -12.10
CA ASN A 24 2.30 3.38 -12.55
C ASN A 24 3.21 4.21 -13.45
N MET A 25 2.61 4.83 -14.47
CA MET A 25 3.19 5.97 -15.20
C MET A 25 2.24 7.14 -15.06
N SER A 26 2.71 8.20 -14.42
CA SER A 26 1.88 9.34 -14.08
C SER A 26 1.64 10.26 -15.26
N ASP A 27 0.42 10.76 -15.37
CA ASP A 27 0.07 11.85 -16.28
C ASP A 27 0.10 13.23 -15.59
N GLY A 28 0.49 13.26 -14.31
CA GLY A 28 0.61 14.45 -13.49
C GLY A 28 -0.58 14.68 -12.55
N SER A 29 -1.64 13.87 -12.61
CA SER A 29 -2.71 13.93 -11.59
C SER A 29 -2.34 13.22 -10.30
N GLY A 30 -1.48 12.20 -10.41
CA GLY A 30 -1.13 11.31 -9.31
C GLY A 30 -2.31 10.46 -8.83
N GLU A 31 -2.08 9.73 -7.75
CA GLU A 31 -3.05 8.88 -7.05
C GLU A 31 -3.34 9.43 -5.66
N THR A 32 -4.60 9.39 -5.24
CA THR A 32 -5.05 9.79 -3.90
C THR A 32 -5.90 8.69 -3.29
N LEU A 33 -5.36 8.04 -2.25
CA LEU A 33 -6.02 6.98 -1.47
C LEU A 33 -6.62 5.85 -2.34
N VAL A 34 -5.89 5.43 -3.37
CA VAL A 34 -6.32 4.33 -4.24
C VAL A 34 -6.13 3.00 -3.52
N THR A 35 -7.19 2.20 -3.41
CA THR A 35 -7.12 0.83 -2.86
C THR A 35 -6.32 -0.07 -3.78
N LYS A 36 -5.20 -0.60 -3.27
CA LYS A 36 -4.29 -1.48 -4.01
C LYS A 36 -4.45 -2.94 -3.62
N MET A 37 -4.69 -3.19 -2.33
CA MET A 37 -5.02 -4.51 -1.81
C MET A 37 -6.35 -4.39 -1.07
N ASP A 38 -7.41 -4.95 -1.67
CA ASP A 38 -8.75 -5.00 -1.08
C ASP A 38 -8.89 -6.29 -0.25
N ALA A 39 -9.09 -6.13 1.05
CA ALA A 39 -9.14 -7.24 1.99
C ALA A 39 -10.37 -8.14 1.80
N SER A 40 -11.44 -7.61 1.22
CA SER A 40 -12.65 -8.38 0.90
C SER A 40 -12.49 -9.23 -0.37
N ALA A 41 -11.50 -8.90 -1.21
CA ALA A 41 -11.26 -9.57 -2.50
C ALA A 41 -10.05 -10.52 -2.51
N LEU A 42 -9.19 -10.46 -1.48
CA LEU A 42 -7.96 -11.24 -1.39
C LEU A 42 -8.10 -12.38 -0.38
N THR A 43 -7.48 -13.52 -0.70
CA THR A 43 -7.71 -14.79 0.01
C THR A 43 -7.04 -14.84 1.38
N PHE A 44 -5.89 -14.19 1.52
CA PHE A 44 -5.16 -14.16 2.80
C PHE A 44 -5.49 -12.94 3.66
N MET A 45 -5.87 -11.83 3.04
CA MET A 45 -6.24 -10.61 3.74
C MET A 45 -7.55 -10.80 4.52
N THR A 46 -7.78 -9.96 5.51
CA THR A 46 -9.00 -9.96 6.32
C THR A 46 -9.37 -8.53 6.68
N GLU A 47 -10.66 -8.24 6.78
CA GLU A 47 -11.21 -6.94 7.21
C GLU A 47 -11.06 -6.76 8.74
N ASP A 48 -9.82 -6.88 9.22
CA ASP A 48 -9.46 -6.74 10.63
C ASP A 48 -8.04 -6.18 10.81
N ALA A 49 -7.61 -6.08 12.07
CA ALA A 49 -6.31 -5.54 12.46
C ALA A 49 -5.18 -6.60 12.47
N THR A 50 -5.44 -7.83 12.06
CA THR A 50 -4.50 -8.94 12.31
C THR A 50 -3.33 -8.99 11.33
N LYS A 51 -3.46 -8.28 10.21
CA LYS A 51 -2.48 -8.27 9.12
C LYS A 51 -1.42 -7.18 9.32
N SER A 52 -0.25 -7.43 8.74
CA SER A 52 0.95 -6.62 8.88
C SER A 52 1.74 -6.55 7.57
N ILE A 53 2.40 -5.41 7.33
CA ILE A 53 3.33 -5.30 6.21
C ILE A 53 4.62 -6.02 6.57
N ALA A 54 4.89 -7.09 5.85
CA ALA A 54 6.03 -7.98 6.07
C ALA A 54 7.24 -7.54 5.24
N LYS A 55 7.03 -7.21 3.97
CA LYS A 55 8.11 -6.79 3.05
C LYS A 55 7.61 -5.78 2.03
N ILE A 56 8.49 -4.87 1.63
CA ILE A 56 8.22 -3.85 0.61
C ILE A 56 9.43 -3.73 -0.28
N TRP A 57 9.23 -3.74 -1.60
CA TRP A 57 10.21 -3.28 -2.58
C TRP A 57 9.62 -2.09 -3.30
N TRP A 58 10.42 -1.06 -3.54
CA TRP A 58 9.98 0.10 -4.28
C TRP A 58 11.07 0.62 -5.22
N SER A 59 10.60 1.20 -6.30
CA SER A 59 11.36 2.03 -7.22
C SER A 59 10.47 3.19 -7.62
N CYS A 60 10.73 4.38 -7.09
CA CYS A 60 10.10 5.63 -7.44
C CYS A 60 11.08 6.45 -8.27
N ASN A 61 10.74 6.69 -9.52
CA ASN A 61 11.52 7.55 -10.41
C ASN A 61 10.73 8.84 -10.63
N THR A 62 11.17 9.89 -9.96
CA THR A 62 10.46 11.16 -9.90
C THR A 62 11.38 12.31 -10.26
N THR A 63 10.80 13.33 -10.89
CA THR A 63 11.51 14.55 -11.28
C THR A 63 12.04 15.31 -10.05
N ASN A 64 11.30 15.26 -8.93
CA ASN A 64 11.70 15.83 -7.65
C ASN A 64 12.08 14.71 -6.67
N GLY A 65 13.27 14.77 -6.07
CA GLY A 65 13.74 13.77 -5.10
C GLY A 65 12.94 13.71 -3.79
N LYS A 66 12.09 14.70 -3.52
CA LYS A 66 11.14 14.69 -2.38
C LYS A 66 9.79 14.03 -2.73
N SER A 67 9.54 13.75 -4.00
CA SER A 67 8.35 13.05 -4.45
C SER A 67 8.48 11.55 -4.19
N GLY A 68 7.34 10.87 -4.11
CA GLY A 68 7.33 9.45 -3.76
C GLY A 68 5.92 8.90 -3.60
N VAL A 69 5.82 7.71 -3.03
CA VAL A 69 4.54 7.09 -2.69
C VAL A 69 4.33 7.07 -1.19
N GLU A 70 3.09 7.22 -0.77
CA GLU A 70 2.63 6.97 0.58
C GLU A 70 1.80 5.68 0.57
N LEU A 71 2.14 4.76 1.47
CA LEU A 71 1.30 3.59 1.75
C LEU A 71 0.55 3.81 3.06
N LEU A 72 -0.72 3.42 3.09
CA LEU A 72 -1.56 3.53 4.27
C LEU A 72 -2.38 2.27 4.50
N TRP A 73 -2.64 1.96 5.77
CA TRP A 73 -3.74 1.09 6.15
C TRP A 73 -5.06 1.86 6.10
N ALA A 74 -6.08 1.26 5.49
CA ALA A 74 -7.40 1.85 5.42
C ALA A 74 -8.16 1.72 6.75
N GLY A 75 -8.73 2.85 7.19
CA GLY A 75 -9.80 2.85 8.17
C GLY A 75 -11.15 2.48 7.52
N SER A 76 -12.12 2.00 8.31
CA SER A 76 -13.47 1.70 7.83
C SER A 76 -14.53 2.50 8.61
N GLY A 77 -15.61 2.94 7.95
CA GLY A 77 -16.73 3.64 8.60
C GLY A 77 -16.61 5.17 8.66
N THR A 78 -17.64 5.82 9.22
CA THR A 78 -17.86 7.28 9.11
C THR A 78 -16.90 8.16 9.92
N SER A 79 -16.08 7.59 10.80
CA SER A 79 -15.14 8.35 11.64
C SER A 79 -13.75 7.71 11.68
N SER A 80 -13.42 6.88 10.70
CA SER A 80 -12.13 6.21 10.65
C SER A 80 -11.03 7.10 10.09
N ALA A 81 -9.81 6.89 10.60
CA ALA A 81 -8.61 7.48 10.05
C ALA A 81 -7.74 6.40 9.42
N ASN A 82 -7.27 6.66 8.20
CA ASN A 82 -6.20 5.89 7.60
C ASN A 82 -4.92 6.07 8.43
N SER A 83 -4.10 5.04 8.51
CA SER A 83 -2.82 5.10 9.20
C SER A 83 -1.67 4.94 8.22
N THR A 84 -0.75 5.89 8.19
CA THR A 84 0.41 5.85 7.29
C THR A 84 1.36 4.73 7.68
N ILE A 85 1.66 3.85 6.73
CA ILE A 85 2.70 2.81 6.82
C ILE A 85 4.07 3.45 6.59
N GLY A 86 4.19 4.29 5.57
CA GLY A 86 5.44 4.98 5.26
C GLY A 86 5.40 5.80 3.96
N PHE A 87 6.42 6.63 3.79
CA PHE A 87 6.71 7.39 2.58
C PHE A 87 7.97 6.84 1.90
N PHE A 88 7.87 6.54 0.62
CA PHE A 88 8.93 5.87 -0.14
C PHE A 88 9.34 6.68 -1.36
N THR A 89 10.62 7.02 -1.42
CA THR A 89 11.28 7.71 -2.53
C THR A 89 12.51 6.93 -2.98
N GLY A 90 12.97 7.20 -4.20
CA GLY A 90 14.10 6.51 -4.81
C GLY A 90 13.87 5.00 -4.95
N VAL A 91 14.92 4.21 -4.74
CA VAL A 91 14.86 2.74 -4.83
C VAL A 91 15.22 2.11 -3.49
N GLY A 92 14.60 0.98 -3.17
CA GLY A 92 14.94 0.27 -1.96
C GLY A 92 14.08 -0.95 -1.69
N TYR A 93 14.40 -1.60 -0.58
CA TYR A 93 13.61 -2.70 -0.06
C TYR A 93 13.66 -2.73 1.47
N TRP A 94 12.59 -3.21 2.08
CA TRP A 94 12.48 -3.54 3.49
C TRP A 94 12.08 -5.01 3.63
N ASP A 95 12.87 -5.76 4.41
CA ASP A 95 12.49 -7.08 4.91
C ASP A 95 12.25 -6.99 6.41
N LEU A 96 10.99 -6.71 6.77
CA LEU A 96 10.59 -6.49 8.16
C LEU A 96 10.26 -7.82 8.85
N TYR A 97 9.79 -8.80 8.08
CA TYR A 97 9.43 -10.11 8.58
C TYR A 97 10.63 -10.86 9.18
N THR A 98 11.76 -10.94 8.45
CA THR A 98 12.95 -11.62 8.95
C THR A 98 13.53 -10.93 10.19
N ALA A 99 13.34 -9.62 10.31
CA ALA A 99 13.75 -8.84 11.47
C ALA A 99 12.74 -8.87 12.64
N GLY A 100 11.55 -9.45 12.47
CA GLY A 100 10.48 -9.45 13.48
C GLY A 100 9.81 -8.08 13.69
N ASN A 101 9.94 -7.15 12.74
CA ASN A 101 9.52 -5.75 12.85
C ASN A 101 8.42 -5.39 11.83
N SER A 102 7.56 -6.35 11.46
CA SER A 102 6.45 -6.10 10.56
C SER A 102 5.57 -4.93 11.05
N ILE A 103 5.07 -4.11 10.14
CA ILE A 103 4.25 -2.94 10.50
C ILE A 103 2.79 -3.42 10.64
N PRO A 104 2.22 -3.45 11.86
CA PRO A 104 0.87 -3.93 12.07
C PRO A 104 -0.17 -2.95 11.50
N ASN A 105 -1.36 -3.47 11.18
CA ASN A 105 -2.50 -2.61 10.88
C ASN A 105 -3.01 -1.92 12.15
N ASN A 106 -2.75 -0.62 12.24
CA ASN A 106 -3.18 0.25 13.33
C ASN A 106 -4.13 1.36 12.85
N ALA A 107 -4.76 1.20 11.68
CA ALA A 107 -5.85 2.09 11.28
C ALA A 107 -6.99 2.00 12.32
N THR A 108 -7.61 3.13 12.64
CA THR A 108 -8.51 3.21 13.80
C THR A 108 -9.97 3.24 13.41
N LEU A 109 -10.79 2.74 14.35
CA LEU A 109 -12.19 3.07 14.51
C LEU A 109 -12.46 3.50 15.94
N THR A 110 -13.37 4.46 16.12
CA THR A 110 -13.93 4.82 17.42
C THR A 110 -15.17 4.00 17.80
N SER A 111 -15.72 3.15 16.91
CA SER A 111 -16.87 2.26 17.20
C SER A 111 -17.07 1.11 16.18
N LEU A 112 -17.05 -0.12 16.72
CA LEU A 112 -17.65 -1.41 16.27
C LEU A 112 -17.41 -2.02 14.87
N THR A 113 -16.55 -1.47 13.99
CA THR A 113 -16.36 -2.04 12.63
C THR A 113 -14.90 -2.30 12.19
N SER A 114 -13.92 -2.56 13.05
CA SER A 114 -12.52 -2.96 12.70
C SER A 114 -11.77 -2.16 11.58
N PRO A 115 -10.43 -2.21 11.50
CA PRO A 115 -9.75 -1.68 10.31
C PRO A 115 -10.33 -2.33 9.04
N ALA A 116 -10.37 -1.62 7.90
CA ALA A 116 -10.87 -2.20 6.65
C ALA A 116 -9.98 -3.35 6.14
N GLY A 117 -8.74 -3.43 6.62
CA GLY A 117 -7.76 -4.41 6.17
C GLY A 117 -7.06 -4.01 4.85
N ASP A 118 -7.59 -3.02 4.14
CA ASP A 118 -7.06 -2.61 2.85
C ASP A 118 -5.72 -1.88 2.96
N VAL A 119 -4.92 -2.02 1.90
CA VAL A 119 -3.73 -1.18 1.67
C VAL A 119 -4.05 -0.15 0.60
N LEU A 120 -3.91 1.12 0.98
CA LEU A 120 -4.09 2.28 0.12
C LEU A 120 -2.75 2.84 -0.34
N LEU A 121 -2.76 3.48 -1.51
CA LEU A 121 -1.61 4.19 -2.06
C LEU A 121 -1.99 5.61 -2.47
N SER A 122 -1.12 6.56 -2.15
CA SER A 122 -1.14 7.90 -2.74
C SER A 122 0.23 8.22 -3.33
N THR A 123 0.27 8.93 -4.46
CA THR A 123 1.51 9.54 -4.95
C THR A 123 1.64 10.95 -4.38
N LYS A 124 2.87 11.38 -4.06
CA LYS A 124 3.16 12.71 -3.52
C LYS A 124 4.08 13.44 -4.48
N GLY A 125 3.60 14.57 -5.00
CA GLY A 125 4.39 15.45 -5.87
C GLY A 125 4.76 14.84 -7.22
N PHE A 126 3.98 13.87 -7.70
CA PHE A 126 4.17 13.29 -9.03
C PHE A 126 3.78 14.30 -10.11
N VAL A 127 4.61 14.39 -11.14
CA VAL A 127 4.31 15.11 -12.38
C VAL A 127 4.27 14.14 -13.55
N ALA A 128 3.83 14.61 -14.72
CA ALA A 128 3.76 13.77 -15.92
C ALA A 128 5.11 13.11 -16.23
N GLY A 129 5.12 11.78 -16.38
CA GLY A 129 6.31 10.95 -16.63
C GLY A 129 6.95 10.36 -15.38
N ASP A 130 6.64 10.88 -14.19
CA ASP A 130 7.03 10.24 -12.93
C ASP A 130 6.38 8.84 -12.85
N ASN A 131 7.08 7.88 -12.25
CA ASN A 131 6.62 6.50 -12.23
C ASN A 131 7.05 5.78 -10.96
N TYR A 132 6.33 4.71 -10.64
CA TYR A 132 6.74 3.79 -9.61
C TYR A 132 6.57 2.32 -10.00
N THR A 133 7.36 1.47 -9.37
CA THR A 133 7.10 0.03 -9.22
C THR A 133 7.14 -0.32 -7.74
N LEU A 134 6.10 -0.96 -7.23
CA LEU A 134 6.02 -1.46 -5.86
C LEU A 134 5.73 -2.96 -5.84
N ILE A 135 6.33 -3.67 -4.89
CA ILE A 135 5.94 -5.02 -4.49
C ILE A 135 5.70 -5.01 -2.99
N ILE A 136 4.53 -5.46 -2.57
CA ILE A 136 4.11 -5.46 -1.17
C ILE A 136 3.78 -6.90 -0.78
N GLU A 137 4.37 -7.37 0.33
CA GLU A 137 4.01 -8.63 1.00
C GLU A 137 3.29 -8.32 2.32
N VAL A 138 2.08 -8.87 2.46
CA VAL A 138 1.28 -8.80 3.68
C VAL A 138 1.25 -10.18 4.34
N ARG A 139 1.40 -10.19 5.67
CA ARG A 139 1.28 -11.37 6.55
C ARG A 139 0.47 -11.03 7.80
#